data_AF-A0A8J2J583-F1
#
_entry.id   AF-A0A8J2J583-F1
#
_cell.length_a   1.000
_cell.length_b   1.000
_cell.length_c   1.000
_cell.angle_alpha   90.00
_cell.angle_beta   90.00
_cell.angle_gamma   90.00
#
_symmetry.space_group_name_H-M   'P 1'
#
loop_
_entity.id
_entity.type
_entity.pdbx_description
1 polymer ?
#
loop_
_entity_poly.entity_id
_entity_poly.type
_entity_poly.pdbx_seq_one_letter_code
_entity_poly.pdbx_strand_id
1 'polypeptide(L)'
;MLKIVMISCFLGAVLGKPQAGIQRAADHPHFATVYRSTNENDGNGAFRYNYETSNAITADASGFIKNPEAPEYEQIQYVSGSYSFYTPDGDFHEVTYTADENGYRPVKTWIARFISDGRIALIPVQGNDKSSCSPPKIVRPFLKHLFPWN
;
A
#
# COMPACT_ATOMS: atom_id res chain seq x y z
N MET A 1 -52.01 -37.04 -21.31
CA MET A 1 -52.26 -36.45 -19.98
C MET A 1 -51.00 -36.62 -19.14
N LEU A 2 -49.98 -35.81 -19.37
CA LEU A 2 -49.76 -34.52 -18.67
C LEU A 2 -49.64 -34.73 -17.15
N LYS A 3 -48.54 -35.36 -16.68
CA LYS A 3 -48.20 -35.40 -15.25
C LYS A 3 -46.74 -35.73 -14.88
N ILE A 4 -45.83 -35.99 -15.83
CA ILE A 4 -44.45 -36.43 -15.50
C ILE A 4 -43.37 -35.36 -15.79
N VAL A 5 -43.73 -34.21 -16.40
CA VAL A 5 -42.73 -33.17 -16.76
C VAL A 5 -42.48 -32.16 -15.61
N MET A 6 -43.17 -32.28 -14.47
CA MET A 6 -43.08 -31.33 -13.34
C MET A 6 -42.35 -31.92 -12.12
N ILE A 7 -41.29 -32.72 -12.31
CA ILE A 7 -40.38 -33.15 -11.24
C ILE A 7 -38.93 -32.97 -11.72
N SER A 8 -38.56 -31.74 -12.08
CA SER A 8 -37.16 -31.35 -12.34
C SER A 8 -36.76 -30.11 -11.53
N CYS A 9 -37.62 -29.68 -10.61
CA CYS A 9 -37.34 -28.57 -9.72
C CYS A 9 -36.59 -29.09 -8.49
N PHE A 10 -35.39 -28.55 -8.27
CA PHE A 10 -34.67 -28.53 -6.98
C PHE A 10 -33.81 -29.73 -6.55
N LEU A 11 -32.92 -30.26 -7.39
CA LEU A 11 -31.69 -30.88 -6.87
C LEU A 11 -30.46 -30.47 -7.68
N GLY A 12 -30.02 -29.24 -7.42
CA GLY A 12 -28.70 -28.75 -7.72
C GLY A 12 -28.30 -27.80 -6.60
N ALA A 13 -28.03 -28.37 -5.42
CA ALA A 13 -27.56 -27.61 -4.28
C ALA A 13 -26.27 -26.87 -4.69
N VAL A 14 -26.39 -25.56 -4.68
CA VAL A 14 -25.32 -24.57 -4.85
C VAL A 14 -24.20 -24.90 -3.85
N LEU A 15 -23.13 -25.53 -4.31
CA LEU A 15 -21.81 -25.43 -3.68
C LEU A 15 -21.12 -24.15 -4.18
N GLY A 16 -21.81 -23.03 -4.06
CA GLY A 16 -21.18 -21.72 -4.06
C GLY A 16 -20.47 -21.59 -2.73
N LYS A 17 -19.21 -22.03 -2.65
CA LYS A 17 -18.34 -21.55 -1.56
C LYS A 17 -18.38 -20.02 -1.66
N PRO A 18 -18.77 -19.27 -0.61
CA PRO A 18 -18.46 -17.86 -0.59
C PRO A 18 -16.94 -17.79 -0.63
N GLN A 19 -16.38 -17.49 -1.79
CA GLN A 19 -15.03 -16.97 -1.86
C GLN A 19 -15.13 -15.55 -1.30
N ALA A 20 -15.20 -15.51 0.03
CA ALA A 20 -15.01 -14.31 0.81
C ALA A 20 -13.68 -13.70 0.35
N GLY A 21 -13.77 -12.62 -0.42
CA GLY A 21 -12.91 -11.45 -0.35
C GLY A 21 -11.39 -11.58 -0.47
N ILE A 22 -10.80 -12.76 -0.70
CA ILE A 22 -9.34 -12.94 -0.64
C ILE A 22 -8.74 -13.48 -1.95
N GLN A 23 -9.55 -13.95 -2.91
CA GLN A 23 -9.03 -14.58 -4.14
C GLN A 23 -8.82 -13.65 -5.33
N ARG A 24 -9.06 -12.34 -5.21
CA ARG A 24 -8.75 -11.37 -6.29
C ARG A 24 -7.34 -10.78 -6.24
N ALA A 25 -6.47 -11.25 -5.35
CA ALA A 25 -5.08 -10.79 -5.30
C ALA A 25 -4.12 -11.63 -6.17
N ALA A 26 -4.51 -12.83 -6.62
CA ALA A 26 -3.55 -13.81 -7.16
C ALA A 26 -3.43 -13.83 -8.69
N ASP A 27 -4.40 -13.30 -9.46
CA ASP A 27 -4.43 -13.57 -10.90
C ASP A 27 -3.62 -12.55 -11.73
N HIS A 28 -3.48 -11.30 -11.27
CA HIS A 28 -2.73 -10.25 -11.99
C HIS A 28 -1.92 -9.35 -11.03
N PRO A 29 -0.68 -9.71 -10.61
CA PRO A 29 0.12 -8.91 -9.69
C PRO A 29 0.57 -7.54 -10.25
N HIS A 30 0.30 -7.28 -11.53
CA HIS A 30 0.69 -6.05 -12.22
C HIS A 30 -0.45 -5.05 -12.45
N PHE A 31 -1.70 -5.45 -12.27
CA PHE A 31 -2.85 -4.57 -12.46
C PHE A 31 -3.48 -4.25 -11.10
N ALA A 32 -3.12 -3.10 -10.56
CA ALA A 32 -3.69 -2.55 -9.34
C ALA A 32 -4.62 -1.38 -9.69
N THR A 33 -5.86 -1.43 -9.21
CA THR A 33 -6.82 -0.32 -9.35
C THR A 33 -6.86 0.44 -8.04
N VAL A 34 -6.80 1.77 -8.10
CA VAL A 34 -6.98 2.64 -6.94
C VAL A 34 -8.47 2.67 -6.57
N TYR A 35 -8.81 2.27 -5.34
CA TYR A 35 -10.20 2.32 -4.86
C TYR A 35 -10.47 3.51 -3.93
N ARG A 36 -9.42 4.01 -3.26
CA ARG A 36 -9.46 5.22 -2.45
C ARG A 36 -8.23 6.05 -2.76
N SER A 37 -8.44 7.35 -2.90
CA SER A 37 -7.36 8.33 -3.04
C SER A 37 -7.83 9.66 -2.48
N THR A 38 -6.99 10.29 -1.68
CA THR A 38 -7.14 11.69 -1.28
C THR A 38 -5.84 12.42 -1.56
N ASN A 39 -5.95 13.67 -1.99
CA ASN A 39 -4.82 14.54 -2.20
C ASN A 39 -5.25 15.97 -1.83
N GLU A 40 -4.62 16.50 -0.79
CA GLU A 40 -4.83 17.83 -0.24
C GLU A 40 -3.53 18.60 -0.41
N ASN A 41 -3.58 19.68 -1.19
CA ASN A 41 -2.45 20.56 -1.41
C ASN A 41 -2.99 21.95 -1.76
N ASP A 42 -2.86 22.87 -0.81
CA ASP A 42 -3.37 24.24 -0.95
C ASP A 42 -2.35 25.18 -1.61
N GLY A 43 -1.21 24.65 -2.08
CA GLY A 43 -0.14 25.42 -2.73
C GLY A 43 0.74 26.22 -1.77
N ASN A 44 0.55 26.08 -0.46
CA ASN A 44 1.35 26.72 0.59
C ASN A 44 2.59 25.90 1.02
N GLY A 45 2.90 24.82 0.30
CA GLY A 45 3.99 23.90 0.61
C GLY A 45 3.64 22.79 1.62
N ALA A 46 2.46 22.88 2.26
CA ALA A 46 1.90 21.77 3.01
C ALA A 46 1.06 20.87 2.10
N PHE A 47 1.17 19.57 2.29
CA PHE A 47 0.36 18.60 1.57
C PHE A 47 0.02 17.40 2.44
N ARG A 48 -1.04 16.70 2.05
CA ARG A 48 -1.37 15.37 2.56
C ARG A 48 -1.96 14.53 1.45
N TYR A 49 -1.53 13.28 1.36
CA TYR A 49 -2.15 12.31 0.46
C TYR A 49 -2.37 10.97 1.16
N ASN A 50 -3.38 10.24 0.70
CA ASN A 50 -3.45 8.81 0.90
C ASN A 50 -3.95 8.13 -0.36
N TYR A 51 -3.62 6.85 -0.51
CA TYR A 51 -4.33 6.00 -1.45
C TYR A 51 -4.27 4.55 -1.02
N GLU A 52 -5.22 3.80 -1.57
CA GLU A 52 -5.33 2.38 -1.35
C GLU A 52 -5.70 1.68 -2.68
N THR A 53 -5.07 0.54 -2.95
CA THR A 53 -5.19 -0.18 -4.21
C THR A 53 -5.75 -1.60 -4.04
N SER A 54 -6.36 -2.14 -5.09
CA SER A 54 -7.01 -3.46 -5.09
C SER A 54 -6.10 -4.63 -4.70
N ASN A 55 -4.78 -4.48 -4.80
CA ASN A 55 -3.78 -5.45 -4.35
C ASN A 55 -3.23 -5.14 -2.94
N ALA A 56 -4.03 -4.44 -2.12
CA ALA A 56 -3.72 -4.10 -0.74
C ALA A 56 -2.42 -3.31 -0.54
N ILE A 57 -2.04 -2.48 -1.51
CA ILE A 57 -1.03 -1.45 -1.29
C ILE A 57 -1.74 -0.25 -0.67
N THR A 58 -1.21 0.23 0.45
CA THR A 58 -1.66 1.48 1.06
C THR A 58 -0.49 2.43 1.19
N ALA A 59 -0.77 3.73 1.08
CA ALA A 59 0.20 4.77 1.40
C ALA A 59 -0.54 5.97 1.99
N ASP A 60 0.06 6.57 3.02
CA ASP A 60 -0.36 7.85 3.60
C ASP A 60 0.91 8.67 3.86
N ALA A 61 0.93 9.92 3.44
CA ALA A 61 2.00 10.82 3.83
C ALA A 61 1.52 12.26 3.89
N SER A 62 2.20 13.04 4.71
CA SER A 62 2.04 14.49 4.79
C SER A 62 3.39 15.17 4.86
N GLY A 63 3.42 16.40 4.40
CA GLY A 63 4.63 17.21 4.41
C GLY A 63 4.34 18.69 4.54
N PHE A 64 5.39 19.43 4.85
CA PHE A 64 5.37 20.89 4.96
C PHE A 64 6.78 21.44 4.72
N ILE A 65 6.87 22.74 4.48
CA ILE A 65 8.15 23.45 4.35
C ILE A 65 8.61 23.90 5.74
N LYS A 66 9.83 23.51 6.16
CA LYS A 66 10.37 23.87 7.50
C LYS A 66 10.71 25.36 7.62
N ASN A 67 11.13 25.98 6.52
CA ASN A 67 11.57 27.37 6.43
C ASN A 67 10.78 28.14 5.35
N PRO A 68 9.46 28.35 5.53
CA PRO A 68 8.60 28.92 4.50
C PRO A 68 8.96 30.37 4.11
N GLU A 69 9.72 31.08 4.96
CA GLU A 69 10.18 32.44 4.70
C GLU A 69 11.41 32.51 3.78
N ALA A 70 12.12 31.40 3.59
CA ALA A 70 13.28 31.35 2.73
C ALA A 70 12.88 31.45 1.24
N PRO A 71 13.77 31.94 0.37
CA PRO A 71 13.56 31.85 -1.07
C PRO A 71 13.28 30.40 -1.49
N GLU A 72 12.44 30.19 -2.50
CA GLU A 72 12.01 28.85 -2.94
C GLU A 72 13.16 27.85 -3.18
N TYR A 73 14.30 28.32 -3.68
CA TYR A 73 15.48 27.48 -3.94
C TYR A 73 16.25 27.05 -2.67
N GLU A 74 15.96 27.64 -1.52
CA GLU A 74 16.52 27.26 -0.21
C GLU A 74 15.47 26.60 0.70
N GLN A 75 14.23 26.47 0.22
CA GLN A 75 13.16 25.86 1.00
C GLN A 75 13.42 24.37 1.21
N ILE A 76 13.18 23.95 2.44
CA ILE A 76 13.38 22.61 2.92
C ILE A 76 12.02 21.94 3.07
N GLN A 77 11.81 20.91 2.27
CA GLN A 77 10.65 20.05 2.41
C GLN A 77 10.88 19.00 3.50
N TYR A 78 9.99 18.96 4.49
CA TYR A 78 9.83 17.83 5.39
C TYR A 78 8.66 16.98 4.94
N VAL A 79 8.81 15.66 4.99
CA VAL A 79 7.73 14.71 4.78
C VAL A 79 7.84 13.55 5.74
N SER A 80 6.70 13.11 6.27
CA SER A 80 6.58 11.86 7.01
C SER A 80 5.41 11.07 6.48
N GLY A 81 5.55 9.74 6.46
CA GLY A 81 4.48 8.90 5.99
C GLY A 81 4.71 7.43 6.27
N SER A 82 3.79 6.64 5.76
CA SER A 82 3.87 5.19 5.78
C SER A 82 3.35 4.60 4.47
N TYR A 83 3.83 3.41 4.15
CA TYR A 83 3.23 2.60 3.10
C TYR A 83 3.28 1.13 3.50
N SER A 84 2.33 0.36 2.98
CA SER A 84 2.29 -1.08 3.18
C SER A 84 1.97 -1.82 1.89
N PHE A 85 2.43 -3.07 1.78
CA PHE A 85 2.22 -3.93 0.62
C PHE A 85 2.49 -5.39 0.96
N TYR A 86 1.96 -6.30 0.14
CA TYR A 86 2.34 -7.71 0.17
C TYR A 86 3.43 -8.00 -0.86
N THR A 87 4.42 -8.80 -0.49
CA THR A 87 5.39 -9.36 -1.45
C THR A 87 4.77 -10.52 -2.23
N PRO A 88 5.35 -10.90 -3.38
CA PRO A 88 4.96 -12.11 -4.10
C PRO A 88 5.02 -13.39 -3.24
N ASP A 89 5.86 -13.38 -2.21
CA ASP A 89 6.04 -14.48 -1.25
C ASP A 89 4.94 -14.52 -0.17
N GLY A 90 4.04 -13.52 -0.14
CA GLY A 90 2.91 -13.42 0.79
C GLY A 90 3.25 -12.72 2.11
N ASP A 91 4.46 -12.20 2.27
CA ASP A 91 4.83 -11.40 3.44
C ASP A 91 4.20 -10.01 3.34
N PHE A 92 3.59 -9.55 4.43
CA PHE A 92 3.12 -8.17 4.53
C PHE A 92 4.25 -7.28 5.04
N HIS A 93 4.52 -6.19 4.33
CA HIS A 93 5.52 -5.20 4.69
C HIS A 93 4.82 -3.89 5.03
N GLU A 94 5.22 -3.27 6.14
CA GLU A 94 4.81 -1.92 6.51
C GLU A 94 6.06 -1.09 6.81
N VAL A 95 6.15 0.09 6.22
CA VAL A 95 7.29 1.00 6.38
C VAL A 95 6.78 2.36 6.77
N THR A 96 7.26 2.87 7.91
CA THR A 96 7.15 4.28 8.31
C THR A 96 8.47 4.99 8.01
N TYR A 97 8.40 6.21 7.49
CA TYR A 97 9.59 6.95 7.06
C TYR A 97 9.47 8.45 7.31
N THR A 98 10.65 9.07 7.30
CA THR A 98 10.84 10.52 7.29
C THR A 98 11.78 10.88 6.15
N ALA A 99 11.46 11.94 5.40
CA ALA A 99 12.32 12.49 4.37
C ALA A 99 12.47 14.00 4.59
N ASP A 100 13.71 14.47 4.59
CA ASP A 100 14.07 15.88 4.77
C ASP A 100 15.45 16.18 4.15
N GLU A 101 16.13 17.24 4.59
CA GLU A 101 17.48 17.65 4.15
C GLU A 101 18.50 16.51 4.21
N ASN A 102 18.34 15.58 5.15
CA ASN A 102 19.25 14.45 5.33
C ASN A 102 18.78 13.21 4.53
N GLY A 103 17.89 13.40 3.56
CA GLY A 103 17.37 12.37 2.67
C GLY A 103 16.29 11.47 3.29
N TYR A 104 15.96 10.38 2.60
CA TYR A 104 14.97 9.41 3.05
C TYR A 104 15.53 8.50 4.15
N ARG A 105 14.78 8.38 5.25
CA ARG A 105 15.13 7.52 6.40
C ARG A 105 13.90 6.70 6.81
N PRO A 106 13.95 5.36 6.66
CA PRO A 106 12.93 4.50 7.26
C PRO A 106 13.10 4.54 8.79
N VAL A 107 12.02 4.88 9.49
CA VAL A 107 11.99 4.96 10.96
C VAL A 107 11.61 3.60 11.55
N LYS A 108 10.68 2.90 10.90
CA LYS A 108 10.14 1.64 11.39
C LYS A 108 9.72 0.78 10.21
N THR A 109 10.18 -0.46 10.20
CA THR A 109 9.79 -1.44 9.19
C THR A 109 9.35 -2.72 9.87
N TRP A 110 8.17 -3.20 9.52
CA TRP A 110 7.62 -4.47 10.00
C TRP A 110 7.41 -5.41 8.84
N ILE A 111 7.68 -6.69 9.09
CA ILE A 111 7.24 -7.78 8.24
C ILE A 111 6.28 -8.63 9.06
N ALA A 112 5.06 -8.82 8.57
CA ALA A 112 4.15 -9.84 9.08
C ALA A 112 4.18 -11.04 8.12
N ARG A 113 4.70 -12.16 8.61
CA ARG A 113 4.83 -13.41 7.86
C ARG A 113 3.92 -14.48 8.44
N PHE A 114 3.20 -15.18 7.57
CA PHE A 114 2.45 -16.38 7.95
C PHE A 114 3.42 -17.55 8.10
N ILE A 115 3.40 -18.20 9.27
CA ILE A 115 4.18 -19.41 9.54
C ILE A 115 3.28 -20.62 9.29
N SER A 116 3.87 -21.73 8.83
CA SER A 116 3.18 -22.98 8.47
C SER A 116 2.30 -23.59 9.57
N ASP A 117 2.49 -23.17 10.82
CA ASP A 117 1.71 -23.61 11.98
C ASP A 117 0.46 -22.74 12.26
N GLY A 118 0.14 -21.81 11.36
CA GLY A 118 -1.03 -20.93 11.46
C GLY A 118 -0.80 -19.66 12.30
N ARG A 119 0.43 -19.39 12.74
CA ARG A 119 0.79 -18.17 13.48
C ARG A 119 1.27 -17.06 12.54
N ILE A 120 1.21 -15.82 13.02
CA ILE A 120 1.81 -14.64 12.37
C ILE A 120 3.07 -14.25 13.16
N ALA A 121 4.22 -14.17 12.48
CA ALA A 121 5.42 -13.59 13.04
C ALA A 121 5.53 -12.12 12.65
N LEU A 122 5.69 -11.25 13.65
CA LEU A 122 6.05 -9.84 13.45
C LEU A 122 7.56 -9.69 13.57
N ILE A 123 8.22 -9.43 12.45
CA ILE A 123 9.67 -9.30 12.35
C ILE A 123 10.00 -7.81 12.21
N PRO A 124 10.60 -7.17 13.23
CA PRO A 124 11.12 -5.82 13.07
C PRO A 124 12.34 -5.87 12.15
N VAL A 125 12.32 -5.10 11.06
CA VAL A 125 13.48 -4.98 10.18
C VAL A 125 14.35 -3.83 10.70
N GLN A 126 15.60 -4.14 11.02
CA GLN A 126 16.59 -3.16 11.46
C GLN A 126 16.96 -2.24 10.30
N GLY A 127 17.09 -0.93 10.56
CA GLY A 127 17.25 0.12 9.54
C GLY A 127 18.51 0.07 8.66
N ASN A 128 19.32 -0.99 8.76
CA ASN A 128 20.47 -1.22 7.87
C ASN A 128 20.12 -2.02 6.61
N ASP A 129 19.01 -2.77 6.60
CA ASP A 129 18.51 -3.44 5.40
C ASP A 129 17.68 -2.47 4.55
N LYS A 130 18.35 -1.75 3.65
CA LYS A 130 17.73 -0.79 2.73
C LYS A 130 16.93 -1.47 1.61
N SER A 131 17.15 -2.77 1.38
CA SER A 131 16.53 -3.49 0.26
C SER A 131 15.03 -3.76 0.47
N SER A 132 14.64 -4.02 1.72
CA SER A 132 13.25 -4.23 2.13
C SER A 132 12.44 -2.93 2.27
N CYS A 133 13.12 -1.79 2.38
CA CYS A 133 12.51 -0.47 2.62
C CYS A 133 12.23 0.31 1.33
N SER A 134 12.25 -0.41 0.20
CA SER A 134 12.06 0.14 -1.12
C SER A 134 10.56 0.27 -1.43
N PRO A 135 10.03 1.47 -1.68
CA PRO A 135 8.61 1.62 -2.01
C PRO A 135 8.25 0.84 -3.28
N PRO A 136 7.04 0.25 -3.38
CA PRO A 136 6.64 -0.51 -4.55
C PRO A 136 6.63 0.36 -5.81
N LYS A 137 6.75 -0.28 -6.99
CA LYS A 137 6.89 0.42 -8.28
C LYS A 137 5.74 1.37 -8.62
N ILE A 138 4.57 1.24 -7.99
CA ILE A 138 3.44 2.17 -8.16
C ILE A 138 3.65 3.45 -7.35
N VAL A 139 4.25 3.34 -6.15
CA VAL A 139 4.58 4.47 -5.28
C VAL A 139 5.79 5.24 -5.83
N ARG A 140 6.77 4.55 -6.43
CA ARG A 140 8.03 5.17 -6.92
C ARG A 140 7.83 6.33 -7.92
N PRO A 141 7.01 6.22 -8.99
CA PRO A 141 6.74 7.32 -9.91
C PRO A 141 6.17 8.55 -9.20
N PHE A 142 5.28 8.33 -8.22
CA PHE A 142 4.66 9.41 -7.47
C PHE A 142 5.66 10.08 -6.51
N LEU A 143 6.47 9.29 -5.80
CA LEU A 143 7.55 9.82 -4.97
C LEU A 143 8.59 10.58 -5.78
N LYS A 144 8.88 10.21 -7.04
CA LYS A 144 9.79 10.99 -7.89
C LYS A 144 9.29 12.41 -8.18
N HIS A 145 7.97 12.62 -8.19
CA HIS A 145 7.38 13.94 -8.43
C HIS A 145 7.33 14.78 -7.14
N LEU A 146 7.20 14.13 -5.98
CA LEU A 146 7.22 14.79 -4.67
C LEU A 146 8.64 14.98 -4.10
N PHE A 147 9.59 14.17 -4.57
CA PHE A 147 10.98 14.16 -4.15
C PHE A 147 11.87 13.96 -5.38
N PRO A 148 12.17 15.05 -6.11
CA PRO A 148 13.12 15.00 -7.20
C PRO A 148 14.54 14.85 -6.62
N TRP A 149 14.96 13.62 -6.31
CA TRP A 149 16.37 13.31 -6.03
C TRP A 149 16.89 12.36 -7.11
N ASN A 150 18.06 12.74 -7.65
CA ASN A 150 18.88 11.96 -8.57
C ASN A 150 19.57 10.81 -7.84
#